data_AF-A0A6G5QG16-F1
#
_entry.id   AF-A0A6G5QG16-F1
#
_cell.length_a   1.000
_cell.length_b   1.000
_cell.length_c   1.000
_cell.angle_alpha   90.00
_cell.angle_beta   90.00
_cell.angle_gamma   90.00
#
_symmetry.space_group_name_H-M   'P 1'
#
loop_
_entity.id
_entity.type
_entity.pdbx_description
1 polymer ?
#
loop_
_entity_poly.entity_id
_entity_poly.type
_entity_poly.pdbx_seq_one_letter_code
_entity_poly.pdbx_strand_id
1 'polypeptide(L)'
;MNIVFGPINSRRFGMSLGIDLSPNEKSCNFDCVYCELKGAKPTNFIKDPPNIDKIITQVKNALKTHQNIDVITLTANGEPTLYPQLETLVDRLNEIKTTQKLLILSNGTGVLNPKICDALKKINIVKLSLDSVIQSTFNKIDRHKSDIKVANLVEAMAKFRENFSGELVLEILVVAGFNDTKDEFIALNEAINFIKPNRVDISTIDRPPAYIVKAVDLGLLKSLSELIISTPTLIAKPHKSQNVYEFSKDEILSTLKRRPQSEANVSENFSQKSKAYLNELLKDGLVAECLVAGVKFYKVAK
;
A
#
# COMPACT_ATOMS: atom_id res chain seq x y z
N MET A 1 -12.21 17.88 0.75
CA MET A 1 -11.85 16.47 0.48
C MET A 1 -10.36 16.40 0.20
N ASN A 2 -9.61 15.78 1.12
CA ASN A 2 -8.17 15.61 0.99
C ASN A 2 -7.93 14.29 0.25
N ILE A 3 -7.45 14.40 -0.98
CA ILE A 3 -7.09 13.29 -1.87
C ILE A 3 -5.63 12.91 -1.61
N VAL A 4 -4.81 13.93 -1.38
CA VAL A 4 -3.39 13.79 -1.05
C VAL A 4 -3.20 13.73 0.47
N PHE A 5 -2.27 12.89 0.94
CA PHE A 5 -1.93 12.72 2.35
C PHE A 5 -0.46 12.36 2.54
N GLY A 6 0.04 12.48 3.77
CA GLY A 6 1.47 12.43 4.07
C GLY A 6 2.15 13.80 3.96
N PRO A 7 3.49 13.86 3.91
CA PRO A 7 4.40 12.74 3.64
C PRO A 7 4.46 11.70 4.75
N ILE A 8 4.68 10.44 4.38
CA ILE A 8 4.83 9.31 5.30
C ILE A 8 6.20 8.69 5.08
N ASN A 9 6.90 8.41 6.16
CA ASN A 9 8.13 7.63 6.12
C ASN A 9 7.81 6.16 5.77
N SER A 10 7.93 5.80 4.49
CA SER A 10 7.73 4.43 4.02
C SER A 10 8.94 3.59 4.38
N ARG A 11 8.70 2.44 5.01
CA ARG A 11 9.75 1.45 5.37
C ARG A 11 10.57 0.94 4.18
N ARG A 12 10.09 1.17 2.95
CA ARG A 12 10.58 0.52 1.71
C ARG A 12 10.94 1.50 0.59
N PHE A 13 10.39 2.72 0.62
CA PHE A 13 10.40 3.64 -0.52
C PHE A 13 10.80 5.08 -0.15
N GLY A 14 11.23 5.32 1.08
CA GLY A 14 11.56 6.67 1.57
C GLY A 14 10.34 7.51 1.90
N MET A 15 10.45 8.83 1.80
CA MET A 15 9.36 9.75 2.07
C MET A 15 8.32 9.71 0.94
N SER A 16 7.13 9.23 1.28
CA SER A 16 6.04 8.98 0.35
C SER A 16 4.91 9.99 0.50
N LEU A 17 4.52 10.61 -0.60
CA LEU A 17 3.29 11.39 -0.70
C LEU A 17 2.18 10.52 -1.31
N GLY A 18 1.13 10.22 -0.55
CA GLY A 18 0.04 9.35 -0.98
C GLY A 18 -1.06 10.09 -1.73
N ILE A 19 -1.60 9.46 -2.77
CA ILE A 19 -2.79 9.89 -3.51
C ILE A 19 -3.83 8.80 -3.35
N ASP A 20 -4.94 9.11 -2.69
CA ASP A 20 -6.08 8.20 -2.53
C ASP A 20 -7.09 8.41 -3.66
N LEU A 21 -7.21 7.42 -4.56
CA LEU A 21 -8.12 7.46 -5.70
C LEU A 21 -9.58 7.12 -5.37
N SER A 22 -9.91 6.77 -4.12
CA SER A 22 -11.28 6.51 -3.65
C SER A 22 -11.56 7.15 -2.27
N PRO A 23 -11.32 8.47 -2.10
CA PRO A 23 -11.23 9.12 -0.79
C PRO A 23 -12.56 9.18 -0.01
N ASN A 24 -13.68 9.00 -0.70
CA ASN A 24 -15.02 9.05 -0.12
C ASN A 24 -15.43 7.71 0.52
N GLU A 25 -15.27 6.62 -0.23
CA GLU A 25 -15.78 5.30 0.15
C GLU A 25 -14.82 4.19 -0.30
N LYS A 26 -14.73 3.11 0.48
CA LYS A 26 -13.86 1.99 0.14
C LYS A 26 -14.33 1.35 -1.17
N SER A 27 -13.47 1.38 -2.19
CA SER A 27 -13.76 0.83 -3.51
C SER A 27 -12.65 -0.14 -3.91
N CYS A 28 -12.84 -1.41 -3.58
CA CYS A 28 -11.87 -2.47 -3.80
C CYS A 28 -12.56 -3.70 -4.34
N ASN A 29 -11.95 -4.39 -5.29
CA ASN A 29 -12.43 -5.70 -5.76
C ASN A 29 -12.00 -6.84 -4.83
N PHE A 30 -11.21 -6.55 -3.80
CA PHE A 30 -10.75 -7.46 -2.74
C PHE A 30 -11.26 -7.00 -1.37
N ASP A 31 -11.34 -7.94 -0.42
CA ASP A 31 -11.62 -7.64 0.98
C ASP A 31 -10.65 -8.40 1.89
N CYS A 32 -9.35 -8.19 1.65
CA CYS A 32 -8.27 -8.89 2.31
C CYS A 32 -8.42 -8.86 3.83
N VAL A 33 -8.19 -10.00 4.49
CA VAL A 33 -8.35 -10.16 5.95
C VAL A 33 -7.46 -9.22 6.75
N TYR A 34 -6.32 -8.85 6.20
CA TYR A 34 -5.31 -8.01 6.83
C TYR A 34 -5.46 -6.51 6.51
N CYS A 35 -6.45 -6.11 5.72
CA CYS A 35 -6.57 -4.74 5.23
C CYS A 35 -6.59 -3.73 6.40
N GLU A 36 -5.74 -2.68 6.32
CA GLU A 36 -5.68 -1.59 7.32
C GLU A 36 -6.93 -0.69 7.27
N LEU A 37 -7.68 -0.75 6.17
CA LEU A 37 -8.91 0.01 5.93
C LEU A 37 -10.12 -0.77 6.41
N LYS A 38 -11.23 -0.09 6.71
CA LYS A 38 -12.49 -0.73 7.14
C LYS A 38 -12.90 -1.88 6.19
N GLY A 39 -13.47 -2.95 6.74
CA GLY A 39 -14.07 -4.02 5.94
C GLY A 39 -15.22 -3.47 5.08
N ALA A 40 -15.33 -3.93 3.83
CA ALA A 40 -16.41 -3.52 2.93
C ALA A 40 -16.69 -4.60 1.89
N LYS A 41 -17.91 -4.64 1.38
CA LYS A 41 -18.27 -5.56 0.29
C LYS A 41 -17.45 -5.22 -0.96
N PRO A 42 -16.79 -6.20 -1.60
CA PRO A 42 -16.03 -5.96 -2.82
C PRO A 42 -16.85 -5.34 -3.97
N THR A 43 -16.23 -4.44 -4.73
CA THR A 43 -16.76 -3.75 -5.92
C THR A 43 -15.71 -3.65 -7.03
N ASN A 44 -16.13 -3.61 -8.29
CA ASN A 44 -15.23 -3.54 -9.46
C ASN A 44 -15.11 -2.11 -10.04
N PHE A 45 -15.56 -1.09 -9.30
CA PHE A 45 -15.47 0.30 -9.72
C PHE A 45 -15.27 1.22 -8.52
N ILE A 46 -14.63 2.36 -8.76
CA ILE A 46 -14.57 3.45 -7.78
C ILE A 46 -15.85 4.27 -7.86
N LYS A 47 -16.56 4.36 -6.73
CA LYS A 47 -17.71 5.25 -6.59
C LYS A 47 -17.21 6.67 -6.35
N ASP A 48 -17.71 7.61 -7.15
CA ASP A 48 -17.34 9.04 -7.11
C ASP A 48 -15.81 9.29 -7.19
N PRO A 49 -15.15 8.86 -8.29
CA PRO A 49 -13.71 9.04 -8.45
C PRO A 49 -13.32 10.53 -8.42
N PRO A 50 -12.22 10.91 -7.75
CA PRO A 50 -11.76 12.28 -7.71
C PRO A 50 -11.41 12.81 -9.11
N ASN A 51 -11.73 14.07 -9.38
CA ASN A 51 -11.35 14.75 -10.63
C ASN A 51 -9.83 14.92 -10.73
N ILE A 52 -9.25 14.65 -11.92
CA ILE A 52 -7.81 14.71 -12.17
C ILE A 52 -7.21 16.07 -11.84
N ASP A 53 -7.81 17.18 -12.30
CA ASP A 53 -7.24 18.51 -12.07
C ASP A 53 -7.19 18.84 -10.58
N LYS A 54 -8.18 18.39 -9.81
CA LYS A 54 -8.15 18.49 -8.34
C LYS A 54 -7.03 17.68 -7.71
N ILE A 55 -6.75 16.46 -8.21
CA ILE A 55 -5.61 15.64 -7.77
C ILE A 55 -4.31 16.39 -8.06
N ILE A 56 -4.12 16.83 -9.30
CA ILE A 56 -2.93 17.54 -9.77
C ILE A 56 -2.68 18.82 -8.96
N THR A 57 -3.71 19.62 -8.68
CA THR A 57 -3.59 20.81 -7.83
C THR A 57 -3.14 20.46 -6.41
N GLN A 58 -3.72 19.42 -5.79
CA GLN A 58 -3.32 19.00 -4.44
C GLN A 58 -1.90 18.45 -4.41
N VAL A 59 -1.48 17.68 -5.42
CA VAL A 59 -0.11 17.17 -5.51
C VAL A 59 0.88 18.33 -5.65
N LYS A 60 0.63 19.29 -6.56
CA LYS A 60 1.50 20.48 -6.70
C LYS A 60 1.62 21.28 -5.40
N ASN A 61 0.50 21.50 -4.72
CA ASN A 61 0.50 22.19 -3.43
C ASN A 61 1.31 21.42 -2.38
N ALA A 62 1.10 20.11 -2.26
CA ALA A 62 1.83 19.28 -1.32
C ALA A 62 3.34 19.24 -1.60
N LEU A 63 3.76 19.15 -2.87
CA LEU A 63 5.18 19.20 -3.26
C LEU A 63 5.82 20.58 -3.03
N LYS A 64 5.03 21.66 -3.01
CA LYS A 64 5.49 23.00 -2.64
C LYS A 64 5.62 23.16 -1.12
N THR A 65 4.67 22.62 -0.36
CA THR A 65 4.64 22.69 1.11
C THR A 65 5.69 21.80 1.75
N HIS A 66 5.84 20.57 1.23
CA HIS A 66 6.67 19.53 1.82
C HIS A 66 7.84 19.19 0.90
N GLN A 67 9.06 19.39 1.41
CA GLN A 67 10.29 19.06 0.68
C GLN A 67 10.75 17.62 0.93
N ASN A 68 11.78 17.17 0.21
CA ASN A 68 12.40 15.85 0.38
C ASN A 68 11.40 14.69 0.21
N ILE A 69 10.56 14.77 -0.81
CA ILE A 69 9.67 13.67 -1.21
C ILE A 69 10.42 12.78 -2.20
N ASP A 70 10.50 11.49 -1.89
CA ASP A 70 11.17 10.48 -2.73
C ASP A 70 10.18 9.88 -3.74
N VAL A 71 8.95 9.61 -3.28
CA VAL A 71 7.94 8.92 -4.10
C VAL A 71 6.56 9.57 -4.00
N ILE A 72 5.87 9.65 -5.14
CA ILE A 72 4.43 9.93 -5.21
C ILE A 72 3.75 8.57 -5.38
N THR A 73 2.85 8.22 -4.46
CA THR A 73 2.25 6.88 -4.38
C THR A 73 0.77 6.92 -4.72
N LEU A 74 0.41 6.32 -5.85
CA LEU A 74 -0.96 5.98 -6.18
C LEU A 74 -1.42 4.82 -5.30
N THR A 75 -2.44 5.09 -4.51
CA THR A 75 -3.14 4.13 -3.67
C THR A 75 -4.63 4.46 -3.69
N ALA A 76 -5.40 3.77 -2.88
CA ALA A 76 -6.82 4.01 -2.75
C ALA A 76 -7.23 3.58 -1.35
N ASN A 77 -8.31 4.15 -0.85
CA ASN A 77 -9.18 3.44 0.07
C ASN A 77 -9.82 2.26 -0.70
N GLY A 78 -9.04 1.24 -1.00
CA GLY A 78 -9.38 0.15 -1.92
C GLY A 78 -8.32 -0.09 -2.99
N GLU A 79 -8.74 -0.36 -4.23
CA GLU A 79 -7.83 -0.74 -5.33
C GLU A 79 -7.65 0.40 -6.34
N PRO A 80 -6.44 1.01 -6.45
CA PRO A 80 -6.22 2.14 -7.33
C PRO A 80 -6.38 1.82 -8.82
N THR A 81 -6.17 0.57 -9.25
CA THR A 81 -6.33 0.22 -10.68
C THR A 81 -7.78 0.25 -11.15
N LEU A 82 -8.75 0.40 -10.25
CA LEU A 82 -10.16 0.62 -10.58
C LEU A 82 -10.46 2.08 -10.96
N TYR A 83 -9.49 2.99 -10.87
CA TYR A 83 -9.70 4.39 -11.24
C TYR A 83 -9.88 4.53 -12.76
N PRO A 84 -11.01 5.11 -13.24
CA PRO A 84 -11.41 5.01 -14.64
C PRO A 84 -10.49 5.78 -15.61
N GLN A 85 -9.73 6.76 -15.12
CA GLN A 85 -8.84 7.60 -15.92
C GLN A 85 -7.37 7.42 -15.49
N LEU A 86 -6.99 6.20 -15.11
CA LEU A 86 -5.66 5.93 -14.53
C LEU A 86 -4.53 6.34 -15.47
N GLU A 87 -4.61 6.00 -16.75
CA GLU A 87 -3.59 6.34 -17.74
C GLU A 87 -3.39 7.86 -17.83
N THR A 88 -4.46 8.61 -18.03
CA THR A 88 -4.43 10.07 -18.09
C THR A 88 -3.89 10.68 -16.80
N LEU A 89 -4.26 10.14 -15.63
CA LEU A 89 -3.72 10.60 -14.36
C LEU A 89 -2.21 10.36 -14.26
N VAL A 90 -1.74 9.18 -14.66
CA VAL A 90 -0.30 8.84 -14.67
C VAL A 90 0.47 9.78 -15.59
N ASP A 91 -0.05 10.06 -16.79
CA ASP A 91 0.57 11.02 -17.72
C ASP A 91 0.70 12.40 -17.08
N ARG A 92 -0.39 12.93 -16.50
CA ARG A 92 -0.41 14.24 -15.83
C ARG A 92 0.49 14.29 -14.60
N LEU A 93 0.65 13.18 -13.87
CA LEU A 93 1.57 13.11 -12.72
C LEU A 93 3.03 13.09 -13.18
N ASN A 94 3.34 12.39 -14.27
CA ASN A 94 4.67 12.37 -14.87
C ASN A 94 5.10 13.76 -15.40
N GLU A 95 4.16 14.59 -15.86
CA GLU A 95 4.43 15.98 -16.27
C GLU A 95 4.80 16.91 -15.11
N ILE A 96 4.29 16.66 -13.90
CA ILE A 96 4.43 17.60 -12.77
C ILE A 96 5.47 17.16 -11.74
N LYS A 97 5.78 15.86 -11.67
CA LYS A 97 6.77 15.34 -10.75
C LYS A 97 8.15 15.84 -11.19
N THR A 98 9.00 16.16 -10.23
CA THR A 98 10.35 16.65 -10.53
C THR A 98 11.33 15.50 -10.36
N THR A 99 11.83 15.30 -9.15
CA THR A 99 12.78 14.25 -8.80
C THR A 99 12.09 12.97 -8.30
N GLN A 100 10.80 13.04 -7.97
CA GLN A 100 10.07 11.92 -7.39
C GLN A 100 9.90 10.77 -8.40
N LYS A 101 9.99 9.54 -7.88
CA LYS A 101 9.46 8.37 -8.60
C LYS A 101 7.94 8.30 -8.41
N LEU A 102 7.23 7.83 -9.43
CA LEU A 102 5.83 7.44 -9.31
C LEU A 102 5.76 5.95 -8.91
N LEU A 103 4.97 5.65 -7.89
CA LEU A 103 4.73 4.31 -7.34
C LEU A 103 3.24 4.02 -7.36
N ILE A 104 2.84 2.78 -7.65
CA ILE A 104 1.48 2.28 -7.38
C ILE A 104 1.52 1.05 -6.49
N LEU A 105 0.60 1.00 -5.53
CA LEU A 105 0.37 -0.16 -4.65
C LEU A 105 -0.95 -0.81 -5.06
N SER A 106 -0.92 -2.05 -5.56
CA SER A 106 -2.11 -2.73 -6.09
C SER A 106 -2.19 -4.18 -5.60
N ASN A 107 -3.41 -4.71 -5.53
CA ASN A 107 -3.69 -6.13 -5.27
C ASN A 107 -3.36 -7.05 -6.46
N GLY A 108 -2.82 -6.49 -7.56
CA GLY A 108 -2.34 -7.25 -8.70
C GLY A 108 -3.35 -7.40 -9.83
N THR A 109 -4.65 -7.36 -9.56
CA THR A 109 -5.67 -7.69 -10.57
C THR A 109 -5.73 -6.74 -11.77
N GLY A 110 -5.21 -5.52 -11.64
CA GLY A 110 -5.10 -4.58 -12.75
C GLY A 110 -4.34 -5.15 -13.95
N VAL A 111 -3.37 -6.04 -13.73
CA VAL A 111 -2.57 -6.64 -14.82
C VAL A 111 -3.36 -7.61 -15.71
N LEU A 112 -4.58 -7.98 -15.30
CA LEU A 112 -5.51 -8.76 -16.11
C LEU A 112 -6.16 -7.92 -17.23
N ASN A 113 -6.06 -6.59 -17.17
CA ASN A 113 -6.64 -5.67 -18.14
C ASN A 113 -5.53 -4.97 -18.96
N PRO A 114 -5.43 -5.22 -20.28
CA PRO A 114 -4.41 -4.59 -21.13
C PRO A 114 -4.37 -3.06 -21.05
N LYS A 115 -5.53 -2.38 -20.94
CA LYS A 115 -5.58 -0.91 -20.82
C LYS A 115 -4.95 -0.41 -19.52
N ILE A 116 -5.11 -1.17 -18.43
CA ILE A 116 -4.47 -0.85 -17.16
C ILE A 116 -2.97 -1.13 -17.25
N CYS A 117 -2.56 -2.22 -17.90
CA CYS A 117 -1.14 -2.48 -18.14
C CYS A 117 -0.45 -1.32 -18.86
N ASP A 118 -1.11 -0.68 -19.84
CA ASP A 118 -0.54 0.48 -20.55
C ASP A 118 -0.34 1.70 -19.63
N ALA A 119 -1.26 1.94 -18.69
CA ALA A 119 -1.05 2.93 -17.63
C ALA A 119 0.12 2.55 -16.70
N LEU A 120 0.16 1.29 -16.24
CA LEU A 120 1.18 0.78 -15.32
C LEU A 120 2.60 0.85 -15.92
N LYS A 121 2.75 0.65 -17.23
CA LYS A 121 4.04 0.76 -17.94
C LYS A 121 4.67 2.14 -17.85
N LYS A 122 3.88 3.18 -17.57
CA LYS A 122 4.34 4.57 -17.43
C LYS A 122 4.71 4.94 -15.98
N ILE A 123 4.67 3.98 -15.05
CA ILE A 123 4.97 4.17 -13.62
C ILE A 123 6.37 3.65 -13.31
N ASN A 124 7.13 4.36 -12.46
CA ASN A 124 8.52 3.97 -12.15
C ASN A 124 8.61 2.69 -11.32
N ILE A 125 7.68 2.52 -10.35
CA ILE A 125 7.62 1.36 -9.47
C ILE A 125 6.19 0.82 -9.44
N VAL A 126 6.01 -0.45 -9.77
CA VAL A 126 4.72 -1.14 -9.67
C VAL A 126 4.85 -2.20 -8.60
N LYS A 127 4.08 -2.07 -7.53
CA LYS A 127 4.05 -3.04 -6.44
C LYS A 127 2.74 -3.80 -6.42
N LEU A 128 2.81 -5.11 -6.60
CA LEU A 128 1.65 -6.02 -6.69
C LEU A 128 1.64 -6.99 -5.52
N SER A 129 0.47 -7.19 -4.90
CA SER A 129 0.30 -8.18 -3.84
C SER A 129 0.11 -9.58 -4.44
N LEU A 130 0.76 -10.59 -3.86
CA LEU A 130 0.60 -12.00 -4.19
C LEU A 130 0.81 -12.82 -2.91
N ASP A 131 -0.19 -12.84 -2.04
CA ASP A 131 -0.06 -13.42 -0.70
C ASP A 131 -0.04 -14.96 -0.69
N SER A 132 -0.59 -15.58 -1.73
CA SER A 132 -0.54 -17.02 -1.95
C SER A 132 -0.76 -17.33 -3.43
N VAL A 133 -0.18 -18.44 -3.90
CA VAL A 133 -0.47 -19.03 -5.22
C VAL A 133 -1.25 -20.33 -5.11
N ILE A 134 -1.60 -20.74 -3.89
CA ILE A 134 -2.52 -21.84 -3.61
C ILE A 134 -3.93 -21.26 -3.59
N GLN A 135 -4.78 -21.68 -4.53
CA GLN A 135 -6.10 -21.08 -4.76
C GLN A 135 -6.97 -21.01 -3.49
N SER A 136 -6.95 -22.06 -2.67
CA SER A 136 -7.77 -22.12 -1.45
C SER A 136 -7.31 -21.10 -0.40
N THR A 137 -6.00 -20.88 -0.26
CA THR A 137 -5.42 -19.88 0.65
C THR A 137 -5.65 -18.47 0.13
N PHE A 138 -5.39 -18.22 -1.16
CA PHE A 138 -5.70 -16.96 -1.84
C PHE A 138 -7.16 -16.53 -1.62
N ASN A 139 -8.12 -17.44 -1.82
CA ASN A 139 -9.54 -17.15 -1.59
C ASN A 139 -9.86 -16.75 -0.14
N LYS A 140 -9.18 -17.38 0.83
CA LYS A 140 -9.39 -17.14 2.26
C LYS A 140 -8.80 -15.81 2.73
N ILE A 141 -7.61 -15.46 2.23
CA ILE A 141 -6.89 -14.24 2.60
C ILE A 141 -7.46 -13.03 1.87
N ASP A 142 -7.52 -13.07 0.54
CA ASP A 142 -7.78 -11.89 -0.31
C ASP A 142 -9.26 -11.58 -0.52
N ARG A 143 -10.12 -12.61 -0.41
CA ARG A 143 -11.59 -12.50 -0.47
C ARG A 143 -12.08 -11.62 -1.62
N HIS A 144 -11.65 -11.96 -2.83
CA HIS A 144 -11.97 -11.21 -4.04
C HIS A 144 -13.45 -11.35 -4.46
N LYS A 145 -13.96 -10.37 -5.22
CA LYS A 145 -15.35 -10.38 -5.73
C LYS A 145 -15.63 -11.43 -6.80
N SER A 146 -14.66 -11.67 -7.67
CA SER A 146 -14.81 -12.42 -8.92
C SER A 146 -14.02 -13.71 -8.82
N ASP A 147 -14.47 -14.85 -9.34
CA ASP A 147 -13.73 -16.14 -9.29
C ASP A 147 -12.39 -16.11 -10.07
N ILE A 148 -11.41 -15.40 -9.53
CA ILE A 148 -10.08 -15.22 -10.09
C ILE A 148 -9.29 -16.49 -9.80
N LYS A 149 -8.86 -17.15 -10.88
CA LYS A 149 -7.86 -18.21 -10.77
C LYS A 149 -6.50 -17.57 -10.52
N VAL A 150 -5.87 -17.86 -9.39
CA VAL A 150 -4.58 -17.27 -9.01
C VAL A 150 -3.48 -17.63 -10.02
N ALA A 151 -3.56 -18.80 -10.66
CA ALA A 151 -2.68 -19.17 -11.78
C ALA A 151 -2.77 -18.16 -12.94
N ASN A 152 -3.98 -17.71 -13.31
CA ASN A 152 -4.15 -16.71 -14.36
C ASN A 152 -3.56 -15.35 -13.95
N LEU A 153 -3.63 -15.01 -12.66
CA LEU A 153 -3.02 -13.79 -12.13
C LEU A 153 -1.49 -13.85 -12.22
N VAL A 154 -0.89 -14.99 -11.84
CA VAL A 154 0.56 -15.25 -11.98
C VAL A 154 1.00 -15.15 -13.44
N GLU A 155 0.26 -15.76 -14.37
CA GLU A 155 0.53 -15.64 -15.81
C GLU A 155 0.46 -14.19 -16.31
N ALA A 156 -0.54 -13.44 -15.87
CA ALA A 156 -0.70 -12.04 -16.26
C ALA A 156 0.41 -11.16 -15.68
N MET A 157 0.85 -11.42 -14.45
CA MET A 157 1.99 -10.74 -13.84
C MET A 157 3.30 -11.02 -14.62
N ALA A 158 3.53 -12.27 -15.03
CA ALA A 158 4.69 -12.64 -15.84
C ALA A 158 4.67 -11.95 -17.21
N LYS A 159 3.52 -11.97 -17.92
CA LYS A 159 3.33 -11.27 -19.20
C LYS A 159 3.50 -9.75 -19.08
N PHE A 160 3.00 -9.17 -17.98
CA PHE A 160 3.21 -7.76 -17.68
C PHE A 160 4.71 -7.46 -17.50
N ARG A 161 5.42 -8.30 -16.74
CA ARG A 161 6.86 -8.13 -16.50
C ARG A 161 7.69 -8.14 -17.79
N GLU A 162 7.36 -8.98 -18.78
CA GLU A 162 8.05 -9.02 -20.07
C GLU A 162 8.07 -7.66 -20.78
N ASN A 163 7.04 -6.84 -20.55
CA ASN A 163 6.83 -5.55 -21.23
C ASN A 163 6.97 -4.35 -20.28
N PHE A 164 7.39 -4.56 -19.03
CA PHE A 164 7.55 -3.52 -18.03
C PHE A 164 9.03 -3.28 -17.72
N SER A 165 9.50 -2.07 -18.00
CA SER A 165 10.90 -1.67 -17.79
C SER A 165 11.17 -1.03 -16.44
N GLY A 166 10.12 -0.71 -15.67
CA GLY A 166 10.25 -0.15 -14.33
C GLY A 166 10.60 -1.21 -13.27
N GLU A 167 10.56 -0.79 -12.01
CA GLU A 167 10.81 -1.68 -10.87
C GLU A 167 9.51 -2.43 -10.50
N LEU A 168 9.46 -3.73 -10.78
CA LEU A 168 8.36 -4.60 -10.34
C LEU A 168 8.69 -5.18 -8.98
N VAL A 169 7.85 -4.90 -7.99
CA VAL A 169 7.97 -5.42 -6.62
C VAL A 169 6.76 -6.32 -6.35
N LEU A 170 6.98 -7.53 -5.85
CA LEU A 170 5.89 -8.32 -5.26
C LEU A 170 5.81 -8.09 -3.76
N GLU A 171 4.61 -8.07 -3.21
CA GLU A 171 4.35 -8.07 -1.76
C GLU A 171 3.77 -9.42 -1.34
N ILE A 172 4.31 -9.97 -0.26
CA ILE A 172 3.70 -11.08 0.47
C ILE A 172 3.47 -10.61 1.91
N LEU A 173 2.20 -10.54 2.32
CA LEU A 173 1.84 -10.37 3.71
C LEU A 173 1.47 -11.73 4.33
N VAL A 174 2.29 -12.17 5.29
CA VAL A 174 2.10 -13.44 6.00
C VAL A 174 1.12 -13.25 7.15
N VAL A 175 0.05 -14.03 7.14
CA VAL A 175 -1.01 -14.07 8.14
C VAL A 175 -0.99 -15.42 8.84
N ALA A 176 -0.89 -15.40 10.16
CA ALA A 176 -0.79 -16.62 10.96
C ALA A 176 -2.00 -17.54 10.76
N GLY A 177 -1.74 -18.82 10.49
CA GLY A 177 -2.74 -19.85 10.21
C GLY A 177 -3.34 -19.82 8.79
N PHE A 178 -2.78 -19.02 7.87
CA PHE A 178 -3.23 -18.97 6.47
C PHE A 178 -2.11 -19.33 5.49
N ASN A 179 -1.13 -18.44 5.30
CA ASN A 179 -0.02 -18.58 4.35
C ASN A 179 1.35 -18.68 5.03
N ASP A 180 1.39 -19.12 6.29
CA ASP A 180 2.58 -19.20 7.13
C ASP A 180 3.26 -20.59 7.13
N THR A 181 3.15 -21.31 6.01
CA THR A 181 3.71 -22.67 5.86
C THR A 181 4.85 -22.72 4.85
N LYS A 182 5.69 -23.76 4.95
CA LYS A 182 6.77 -23.99 3.99
C LYS A 182 6.23 -24.26 2.58
N ASP A 183 5.15 -25.03 2.46
CA ASP A 183 4.56 -25.39 1.17
C ASP A 183 4.05 -24.16 0.41
N GLU A 184 3.43 -23.20 1.11
CA GLU A 184 3.04 -21.91 0.54
C GLU A 184 4.25 -21.16 -0.03
N PHE A 185 5.34 -21.11 0.72
CA PHE A 185 6.55 -20.39 0.31
C PHE A 185 7.33 -21.09 -0.81
N ILE A 186 7.32 -22.42 -0.85
CA ILE A 186 7.88 -23.18 -1.99
C ILE A 186 7.09 -22.87 -3.26
N ALA A 187 5.76 -22.93 -3.20
CA ALA A 187 4.89 -22.61 -4.34
C ALA A 187 5.03 -21.14 -4.77
N LEU A 188 5.10 -20.21 -3.81
CA LEU A 188 5.38 -18.80 -4.09
C LEU A 188 6.74 -18.63 -4.77
N ASN A 189 7.80 -19.29 -4.31
CA ASN A 189 9.13 -19.20 -4.91
C ASN A 189 9.12 -19.66 -6.39
N GLU A 190 8.37 -20.70 -6.73
CA GLU A 190 8.20 -21.15 -8.12
C GLU A 190 7.49 -20.09 -8.98
N ALA A 191 6.40 -19.51 -8.48
CA ALA A 191 5.67 -18.46 -9.17
C ALA A 191 6.51 -17.17 -9.31
N ILE A 192 7.26 -16.80 -8.28
CA ILE A 192 8.18 -15.65 -8.30
C ILE A 192 9.27 -15.86 -9.34
N ASN A 193 9.85 -17.07 -9.43
CA ASN A 193 10.85 -17.42 -10.45
C ASN A 193 10.27 -17.31 -11.87
N PHE A 194 8.98 -17.58 -12.04
CA PHE A 194 8.29 -17.42 -13.32
C PHE A 194 8.00 -15.94 -13.64
N ILE A 195 7.51 -15.16 -12.66
CA ILE A 195 7.18 -13.74 -12.82
C ILE A 195 8.44 -12.88 -13.00
N LYS A 196 9.54 -13.21 -12.31
CA LYS A 196 10.82 -12.49 -12.29
C LYS A 196 10.68 -11.00 -11.86
N PRO A 197 10.14 -10.70 -10.67
CA PRO A 197 10.15 -9.32 -10.16
C PRO A 197 11.57 -8.86 -9.79
N ASN A 198 11.78 -7.56 -9.59
CA ASN A 198 13.06 -7.03 -9.15
C ASN A 198 13.36 -7.38 -7.69
N ARG A 199 12.32 -7.43 -6.86
CA ARG A 199 12.41 -7.87 -5.46
C ARG A 199 11.06 -8.36 -4.94
N VAL A 200 11.09 -9.04 -3.80
CA VAL A 200 9.90 -9.44 -3.05
C VAL A 200 9.96 -8.82 -1.66
N ASP A 201 8.98 -7.98 -1.34
CA ASP A 201 8.81 -7.41 -0.01
C ASP A 201 7.94 -8.34 0.84
N ILE A 202 8.51 -8.90 1.90
CA ILE A 202 7.83 -9.83 2.80
C ILE A 202 7.55 -9.12 4.13
N SER A 203 6.32 -9.23 4.62
CA SER A 203 5.92 -8.66 5.90
C SER A 203 4.84 -9.48 6.58
N THR A 204 4.48 -9.10 7.79
CA THR A 204 3.32 -9.66 8.50
C THR A 204 2.50 -8.51 9.07
N ILE A 205 1.37 -8.80 9.72
CA ILE A 205 0.48 -7.79 10.29
C ILE A 205 1.25 -6.92 11.29
N ASP A 206 1.52 -5.68 10.89
CA ASP A 206 2.31 -4.71 11.67
C ASP A 206 1.51 -3.46 12.03
N ARG A 207 0.24 -3.39 11.59
CA ARG A 207 -0.73 -2.33 11.85
C ARG A 207 -2.11 -2.93 12.10
N PRO A 208 -3.04 -2.19 12.74
CA PRO A 208 -4.36 -2.72 13.08
C PRO A 208 -5.15 -3.11 11.81
N PRO A 209 -5.49 -4.40 11.61
CA PRO A 209 -6.32 -4.84 10.50
C PRO A 209 -7.81 -4.61 10.78
N ALA A 210 -8.65 -4.63 9.74
CA ALA A 210 -10.09 -4.56 9.89
C ALA A 210 -10.74 -5.84 10.43
N TYR A 211 -10.12 -7.00 10.19
CA TYR A 211 -10.60 -8.29 10.67
C TYR A 211 -9.67 -8.85 11.75
N ILE A 212 -10.18 -9.77 12.56
CA ILE A 212 -9.39 -10.41 13.63
C ILE A 212 -8.47 -11.45 13.01
N VAL A 213 -7.24 -11.03 12.72
CA VAL A 213 -6.14 -11.86 12.23
C VAL A 213 -4.86 -11.53 12.99
N LYS A 214 -3.91 -12.45 13.00
CA LYS A 214 -2.67 -12.34 13.80
C LYS A 214 -1.44 -12.34 12.92
N ALA A 215 -0.45 -11.56 13.34
CA ALA A 215 0.89 -11.61 12.81
C ALA A 215 1.56 -12.95 13.12
N VAL A 216 2.53 -13.34 12.29
CA VAL A 216 3.52 -14.35 12.66
C VAL A 216 4.67 -13.71 13.44
N ASP A 217 5.43 -14.50 14.19
CA ASP A 217 6.64 -13.99 14.83
C ASP A 217 7.75 -13.72 13.78
N LEU A 218 8.71 -12.85 14.14
CA LEU A 218 9.78 -12.45 13.24
C LEU A 218 10.75 -13.59 12.90
N GLY A 219 10.89 -14.59 13.78
CA GLY A 219 11.72 -15.76 13.53
C GLY A 219 11.12 -16.64 12.44
N LEU A 220 9.82 -16.94 12.55
CA LEU A 220 9.07 -17.64 11.50
C LEU A 220 9.10 -16.85 10.19
N LEU A 221 8.79 -15.55 10.21
CA LEU A 221 8.81 -14.70 9.01
C LEU A 221 10.16 -14.75 8.30
N LYS A 222 11.26 -14.69 9.07
CA LYS A 222 12.62 -14.82 8.53
C LYS A 222 12.85 -16.19 7.91
N SER A 223 12.49 -17.28 8.61
CA SER A 223 12.67 -18.63 8.11
C SER A 223 11.88 -18.91 6.82
N LEU A 224 10.68 -18.33 6.69
CA LEU A 224 9.88 -18.43 5.46
C LEU A 224 10.52 -17.61 4.34
N SER A 225 11.01 -16.40 4.62
CA SER A 225 11.67 -15.55 3.61
C SER A 225 12.92 -16.19 3.00
N GLU A 226 13.63 -17.04 3.74
CA GLU A 226 14.81 -17.78 3.28
C GLU A 226 14.47 -18.85 2.23
N LEU A 227 13.19 -19.22 2.09
CA LEU A 227 12.71 -20.13 1.04
C LEU A 227 12.53 -19.46 -0.33
N ILE A 228 12.47 -18.12 -0.35
CA ILE A 228 12.43 -17.35 -1.60
C ILE A 228 13.87 -17.10 -2.05
N ILE A 229 14.36 -17.95 -2.94
CA ILE A 229 15.73 -17.92 -3.45
C ILE A 229 15.82 -17.38 -4.89
N SER A 230 14.70 -17.31 -5.59
CA SER A 230 14.65 -16.91 -7.01
C SER A 230 14.79 -15.40 -7.24
N THR A 231 14.61 -14.58 -6.19
CA THR A 231 14.61 -13.12 -6.29
C THR A 231 15.01 -12.51 -4.94
N PRO A 232 15.73 -11.37 -4.91
CA PRO A 232 16.06 -10.69 -3.67
C PRO A 232 14.83 -10.40 -2.80
N THR A 233 14.92 -10.72 -1.52
CA THR A 233 13.85 -10.47 -0.55
C THR A 233 14.18 -9.31 0.39
N LEU A 234 13.15 -8.56 0.76
CA LEU A 234 13.23 -7.48 1.74
C LEU A 234 12.17 -7.71 2.83
N ILE A 235 12.60 -7.95 4.06
CA ILE A 235 11.69 -7.90 5.21
C ILE A 235 11.55 -6.43 5.64
N ALA A 236 10.33 -5.90 5.57
CA ALA A 236 10.08 -4.51 5.92
C ALA A 236 10.46 -4.22 7.39
N LYS A 237 11.37 -3.27 7.61
CA LYS A 237 11.78 -2.81 8.94
C LYS A 237 11.56 -1.30 9.07
N PRO A 238 11.15 -0.81 10.26
CA PRO A 238 11.20 0.61 10.56
C PRO A 238 12.63 1.12 10.35
N HIS A 239 12.76 2.29 9.74
CA HIS A 239 14.02 3.01 9.68
C HIS A 239 13.79 4.47 10.07
N LYS A 240 14.81 5.06 10.70
CA LYS A 240 14.77 6.46 11.09
C LYS A 240 14.89 7.33 9.86
N SER A 241 14.01 8.32 9.77
CA SER A 241 14.16 9.44 8.83
C SER A 241 14.49 10.68 9.63
N GLN A 242 15.41 11.51 9.12
CA GLN A 242 15.76 12.79 9.72
C GLN A 242 14.80 13.91 9.29
N ASN A 243 13.91 13.65 8.33
CA ASN A 243 12.97 14.64 7.83
C ASN A 243 11.82 14.83 8.83
N VAL A 244 11.62 16.08 9.25
CA VAL A 244 10.53 16.51 10.14
C VAL A 244 9.59 17.41 9.35
N TYR A 245 8.29 17.13 9.41
CA TYR A 245 7.25 17.82 8.67
C TYR A 245 6.27 18.51 9.63
N GLU A 246 5.77 19.67 9.20
CA GLU A 246 4.65 20.34 9.87
C GLU A 246 3.34 19.96 9.18
N PHE A 247 2.38 19.47 9.95
CA PHE A 247 1.07 19.05 9.49
C PHE A 247 -0.02 19.87 10.18
N SER A 248 -1.02 20.27 9.40
CA SER A 248 -2.30 20.73 9.94
C SER A 248 -3.09 19.59 10.59
N LYS A 249 -4.08 19.92 11.45
CA LYS A 249 -5.01 18.92 12.01
C LYS A 249 -5.69 18.08 10.92
N ASP A 250 -6.06 18.71 9.81
CA ASP A 250 -6.71 18.04 8.67
C ASP A 250 -5.77 17.07 7.96
N GLU A 251 -4.49 17.40 7.80
CA GLU A 251 -3.49 16.48 7.24
C GLU A 251 -3.24 15.28 8.15
N ILE A 252 -3.19 15.49 9.47
CA ILE A 252 -3.06 14.42 10.46
C ILE A 252 -4.26 13.47 10.35
N LEU A 253 -5.49 13.98 10.41
CA LEU A 253 -6.70 13.15 10.28
C LEU A 253 -6.77 12.45 8.93
N SER A 254 -6.45 13.15 7.84
CA SER A 254 -6.40 12.61 6.47
C SER A 254 -5.43 11.43 6.37
N THR A 255 -4.26 11.56 6.99
CA THR A 255 -3.24 10.50 7.03
C THR A 255 -3.70 9.32 7.88
N LEU A 256 -4.17 9.56 9.10
CA LEU A 256 -4.60 8.51 10.04
C LEU A 256 -5.81 7.72 9.55
N LYS A 257 -6.69 8.32 8.73
CA LYS A 257 -7.84 7.64 8.11
C LYS A 257 -7.40 6.52 7.15
N ARG A 258 -6.24 6.68 6.51
CA ARG A 258 -5.72 5.78 5.46
C ARG A 258 -4.61 4.88 5.96
N ARG A 259 -3.80 5.42 6.87
CA ARG A 259 -2.64 4.74 7.44
C ARG A 259 -2.46 5.18 8.89
N PRO A 260 -2.85 4.34 9.86
CA PRO A 260 -2.52 4.54 11.27
C PRO A 260 -1.02 4.82 11.41
N GLN A 261 -0.60 5.75 12.27
CA GLN A 261 0.82 6.10 12.46
C GLN A 261 1.36 5.52 13.76
N SER A 262 2.56 4.93 13.75
CA SER A 262 3.19 4.46 14.99
C SER A 262 3.69 5.64 15.82
N GLU A 263 3.88 5.42 17.12
CA GLU A 263 4.51 6.39 17.99
C GLU A 263 5.91 6.80 17.53
N ALA A 264 6.68 5.85 16.99
CA ALA A 264 7.98 6.14 16.38
C ALA A 264 7.85 7.10 15.18
N ASN A 265 6.89 6.85 14.25
CA ASN A 265 6.69 7.74 13.09
C ASN A 265 6.27 9.14 13.52
N VAL A 266 5.38 9.28 14.50
CA VAL A 266 5.01 10.59 15.04
C VAL A 266 6.21 11.25 15.73
N SER A 267 6.97 10.51 16.52
CA SER A 267 8.11 11.06 17.25
C SER A 267 9.21 11.57 16.32
N GLU A 268 9.48 10.83 15.24
CA GLU A 268 10.57 11.09 14.30
C GLU A 268 10.20 12.11 13.21
N ASN A 269 8.97 12.08 12.69
CA ASN A 269 8.62 12.83 11.48
C ASN A 269 7.65 14.00 11.69
N PHE A 270 7.05 14.16 12.88
CA PHE A 270 6.14 15.29 13.16
C PHE A 270 6.87 16.43 13.85
N SER A 271 6.63 17.66 13.41
CA SER A 271 7.07 18.88 14.12
C SER A 271 6.43 18.97 15.51
N GLN A 272 7.00 19.78 16.40
CA GLN A 272 6.43 19.97 17.75
C GLN A 272 4.99 20.49 17.71
N LYS A 273 4.70 21.40 16.76
CA LYS A 273 3.35 21.91 16.52
C LYS A 273 2.40 20.81 16.05
N SER A 274 2.85 19.92 15.16
CA SER A 274 2.07 18.77 14.71
C SER A 274 1.78 17.78 15.83
N LYS A 275 2.74 17.57 16.74
CA LYS A 275 2.55 16.75 17.96
C LYS A 275 1.53 17.39 18.90
N ALA A 276 1.56 18.71 19.07
CA ALA A 276 0.54 19.43 19.84
C ALA A 276 -0.86 19.26 19.23
N TYR A 277 -0.99 19.41 17.90
CA TYR A 277 -2.24 19.16 17.19
C TYR A 277 -2.73 17.72 17.33
N LEU A 278 -1.85 16.72 17.26
CA LEU A 278 -2.23 15.32 17.51
C LEU A 278 -2.76 15.13 18.95
N ASN A 279 -2.12 15.75 19.93
CA ASN A 279 -2.58 15.69 21.33
C ASN A 279 -3.94 16.37 21.54
N GLU A 280 -4.20 17.48 20.84
CA GLU A 280 -5.53 18.11 20.83
C GLU A 280 -6.57 17.15 20.23
N LEU A 281 -6.27 16.55 19.08
CA LEU A 281 -7.18 15.58 18.44
C LEU A 281 -7.46 14.34 19.29
N LEU A 282 -6.48 13.89 20.11
CA LEU A 282 -6.66 12.84 21.10
C LEU A 282 -7.61 13.26 22.22
N LYS A 283 -7.44 14.47 22.76
CA LYS A 283 -8.32 15.03 23.80
C LYS A 283 -9.74 15.25 23.30
N ASP A 284 -9.88 15.67 22.04
CA ASP A 284 -11.17 15.89 21.38
C ASP A 284 -11.86 14.57 20.99
N GLY A 285 -11.22 13.41 21.21
CA GLY A 285 -11.77 12.10 20.88
C GLY A 285 -11.85 11.79 19.38
N LEU A 286 -11.20 12.60 18.52
CA LEU A 286 -11.15 12.40 17.07
C LEU A 286 -10.06 11.39 16.66
N VAL A 287 -9.04 11.23 17.48
CA VAL A 287 -7.97 10.24 17.34
C VAL A 287 -8.00 9.33 18.56
N ALA A 288 -7.69 8.04 18.36
CA ALA A 288 -7.55 7.05 19.40
C ALA A 288 -6.19 6.36 19.31
N GLU A 289 -5.70 5.89 20.47
CA GLU A 289 -4.52 5.03 20.56
C GLU A 289 -4.92 3.56 20.49
N CYS A 290 -4.06 2.73 19.92
CA CYS A 290 -4.19 1.28 19.96
C CYS A 290 -2.83 0.61 19.97
N LEU A 291 -2.77 -0.63 20.49
CA LEU A 291 -1.55 -1.43 20.53
C LEU A 291 -1.65 -2.58 19.53
N VAL A 292 -0.62 -2.75 18.70
CA VAL A 292 -0.47 -3.88 17.78
C VAL A 292 0.95 -4.40 17.89
N ALA A 293 1.09 -5.69 18.21
CA ALA A 293 2.39 -6.35 18.40
C ALA A 293 3.34 -5.57 19.33
N GLY A 294 2.82 -5.01 20.42
CA GLY A 294 3.60 -4.23 21.40
C GLY A 294 3.96 -2.80 20.95
N VAL A 295 3.51 -2.36 19.77
CA VAL A 295 3.76 -1.01 19.24
C VAL A 295 2.50 -0.17 19.36
N LYS A 296 2.65 1.06 19.89
CA LYS A 296 1.56 2.04 19.96
C LYS A 296 1.32 2.70 18.61
N PHE A 297 0.06 2.77 18.21
CA PHE A 297 -0.42 3.43 16.99
C PHE A 297 -1.50 4.45 17.31
N TYR A 298 -1.49 5.54 16.56
CA TYR A 298 -2.57 6.51 16.46
C TYR A 298 -3.44 6.16 15.26
N LYS A 299 -4.77 6.27 15.40
CA LYS A 299 -5.76 6.05 14.34
C LYS A 299 -6.94 6.99 14.54
N VAL A 300 -7.74 7.24 13.51
CA VAL A 300 -9.01 7.96 13.67
C VAL A 300 -9.93 7.15 14.60
N ALA A 301 -10.59 7.85 15.54
CA ALA A 301 -11.57 7.24 16.43
C ALA A 301 -12.77 6.67 15.64
N LYS A 302 -13.42 5.64 16.19
CA LYS A 302 -14.57 5.01 15.55
C LYS A 302 -15.85 5.78 15.82
#